data_AF-A0A426W363-F1
#
_entry.id   AF-A0A426W363-F1
#
_cell.length_a   1.000
_cell.length_b   1.000
_cell.length_c   1.000
_cell.angle_alpha   90.00
_cell.angle_beta   90.00
_cell.angle_gamma   90.00
#
_symmetry.space_group_name_H-M   'P 1'
#
loop_
_entity.id
_entity.type
_entity.pdbx_description
1 polymer ?
#
loop_
_entity_poly.entity_id
_entity_poly.type
_entity_poly.pdbx_seq_one_letter_code
_entity_poly.pdbx_strand_id
1 'polypeptide(L)'
;MINDSERELKFKDLVKFKSIEEASEFLLEKEIESLLRNSHSEQFKWMEKKFNIPLTKNLTIWSDFIEITERRNLFVHNNGIVSRQYIKVCEDNGVKISEIKVGDTLKVKPKYLANAYLVFYEIGFKLLQVLWRKLFPNELENADTSLINTTYDLLAHKRYKLAQTLLDFSCDILKKYHSDVNRRIMIINRALAYKLDKNIEKCDSILKKDDWSATRLDFQLAVAVLKNNDKEVYRLMKEVGSKSKDLPEHTYLEWPLFEEYREKEDFLNMYKEIFGKELELISKVKQ
;
A
#
# COMPACT_ATOMS: atom_id res chain seq x y z
N MET A 1 24.55 -11.03 8.04
CA MET A 1 23.32 -11.83 8.27
C MET A 1 23.45 -13.30 7.89
N ILE A 2 24.26 -13.69 6.89
CA ILE A 2 24.52 -15.12 6.58
C ILE A 2 25.56 -15.73 7.54
N ASN A 3 26.60 -14.96 7.90
CA ASN A 3 27.71 -15.42 8.76
C ASN A 3 27.33 -15.70 10.22
N ASP A 4 26.08 -15.44 10.62
CA ASP A 4 25.55 -15.63 11.98
C ASP A 4 24.62 -16.86 12.08
N SER A 5 24.61 -17.72 11.05
CA SER A 5 23.72 -18.89 11.02
C SER A 5 24.45 -20.14 11.51
N GLU A 6 23.97 -20.74 12.60
CA GLU A 6 24.35 -22.09 13.07
C GLU A 6 23.78 -23.16 12.12
N ARG A 7 24.32 -23.25 10.89
CA ARG A 7 23.92 -24.26 9.90
C ARG A 7 24.95 -25.35 9.80
N GLU A 8 24.45 -26.58 9.82
CA GLU A 8 25.27 -27.77 9.68
C GLU A 8 25.25 -28.28 8.23
N LEU A 9 26.43 -28.50 7.66
CA LEU A 9 26.61 -29.25 6.41
C LEU A 9 27.28 -30.59 6.72
N LYS A 10 26.78 -31.67 6.10
CA LYS A 10 27.48 -32.95 6.17
C LYS A 10 28.74 -32.86 5.32
N PHE A 11 29.84 -33.43 5.80
CA PHE A 11 31.13 -33.44 5.09
C PHE A 11 31.01 -33.98 3.65
N LYS A 12 30.18 -35.01 3.43
CA LYS A 12 29.91 -35.57 2.09
C LYS A 12 29.33 -34.56 1.09
N ASP A 13 28.66 -33.51 1.58
CA ASP A 13 28.06 -32.47 0.75
C ASP A 13 29.08 -31.34 0.53
N LEU A 14 29.94 -31.05 1.53
CA LEU A 14 31.07 -30.10 1.38
C LEU A 14 32.04 -30.50 0.26
N VAL A 15 32.36 -31.78 0.12
CA VAL A 15 33.27 -32.29 -0.94
C VAL A 15 32.73 -32.04 -2.36
N LYS A 16 31.43 -31.76 -2.50
CA LYS A 16 30.80 -31.51 -3.81
C LYS A 16 30.91 -30.05 -4.25
N PHE A 17 31.16 -29.12 -3.33
CA PHE A 17 31.22 -27.70 -3.64
C PHE A 17 32.65 -27.28 -3.99
N LYS A 18 32.79 -26.41 -4.98
CA LYS A 18 34.06 -25.87 -5.46
C LYS A 18 34.54 -24.67 -4.63
N SER A 19 33.63 -24.05 -3.87
CA SER A 19 33.96 -22.93 -2.99
C SER A 19 32.99 -22.80 -1.81
N ILE A 20 33.33 -21.94 -0.86
CA ILE A 20 32.48 -21.60 0.29
C ILE A 20 31.23 -20.86 -0.17
N GLU A 21 31.34 -20.05 -1.22
CA GLU A 21 30.24 -19.31 -1.83
C GLU A 21 29.20 -20.29 -2.38
N GLU A 22 29.62 -21.31 -3.14
CA GLU A 22 28.72 -22.35 -3.67
C GLU A 22 28.02 -23.13 -2.54
N ALA A 23 28.76 -23.48 -1.47
CA ALA A 23 28.17 -24.11 -0.30
C ALA A 23 27.15 -23.20 0.42
N SER A 24 27.41 -21.89 0.44
CA SER A 24 26.52 -20.89 1.04
C SER A 24 25.25 -20.71 0.22
N GLU A 25 25.36 -20.62 -1.11
CA GLU A 25 24.23 -20.57 -2.04
C GLU A 25 23.34 -21.80 -1.88
N PHE A 26 23.92 -22.99 -1.87
CA PHE A 26 23.18 -24.23 -1.65
C PHE A 26 22.40 -24.24 -0.33
N LEU A 27 23.02 -23.77 0.77
CA LEU A 27 22.35 -23.67 2.07
C LEU A 27 21.22 -22.65 2.08
N LEU A 28 21.35 -21.56 1.31
CA LEU A 28 20.29 -20.56 1.16
C LEU A 28 19.13 -21.11 0.35
N GLU A 29 19.41 -21.74 -0.80
CA GLU A 29 18.39 -22.37 -1.64
C GLU A 29 17.57 -23.39 -0.87
N LYS A 30 18.24 -24.26 -0.10
CA LYS A 30 17.56 -25.26 0.73
C LYS A 30 16.66 -24.64 1.80
N GLU A 31 17.09 -23.54 2.42
CA GLU A 31 16.26 -22.83 3.39
C GLU A 31 15.05 -22.17 2.71
N ILE A 32 15.26 -21.51 1.56
CA ILE A 32 14.19 -20.89 0.78
C ILE A 32 13.17 -21.96 0.37
N GLU A 33 13.61 -23.08 -0.17
CA GLU A 33 12.72 -24.17 -0.58
C GLU A 33 11.94 -24.73 0.61
N SER A 34 12.60 -24.95 1.75
CA SER A 34 11.96 -25.41 2.99
C SER A 34 10.90 -24.41 3.47
N LEU A 35 11.20 -23.12 3.44
CA LEU A 35 10.28 -22.06 3.83
C LEU A 35 9.07 -21.98 2.89
N LEU A 36 9.29 -22.07 1.57
CA LEU A 36 8.23 -21.99 0.56
C LEU A 36 7.26 -23.18 0.61
N ARG A 37 7.68 -24.32 1.16
CA ARG A 37 6.80 -25.49 1.39
C ARG A 37 5.89 -25.34 2.60
N ASN A 38 6.23 -24.44 3.53
CA ASN A 38 5.40 -24.20 4.71
C ASN A 38 4.11 -23.47 4.34
N SER A 39 3.11 -23.57 5.21
CA SER A 39 1.89 -22.77 5.09
C SER A 39 2.20 -21.27 5.17
N HIS A 40 1.36 -20.41 4.59
CA HIS A 40 1.56 -18.96 4.68
C HIS A 40 1.57 -18.46 6.14
N SER A 41 0.78 -19.07 7.03
CA SER A 41 0.82 -18.75 8.47
C SER A 41 2.19 -19.04 9.08
N GLU A 42 2.79 -20.19 8.75
CA GLU A 42 4.14 -20.55 9.20
C GLU A 42 5.23 -19.67 8.57
N GLN A 43 5.08 -19.28 7.30
CA GLN A 43 5.99 -18.34 6.65
C GLN A 43 6.01 -16.99 7.39
N PHE A 44 4.84 -16.46 7.76
CA PHE A 44 4.75 -15.24 8.56
C PHE A 44 5.39 -15.41 9.94
N LYS A 45 5.09 -16.49 10.66
CA LYS A 45 5.73 -16.78 11.96
C LYS A 45 7.24 -16.87 11.85
N TRP A 46 7.74 -17.50 10.79
CA TRP A 46 9.18 -17.57 10.53
C TRP A 46 9.77 -16.17 10.32
N MET A 47 9.14 -15.32 9.50
CA MET A 47 9.59 -13.95 9.26
C MET A 47 9.53 -13.11 10.55
N GLU A 48 8.47 -13.22 11.35
CA GLU A 48 8.33 -12.53 12.63
C GLU A 48 9.47 -12.88 13.58
N LYS A 49 9.80 -14.17 13.69
CA LYS A 49 10.92 -14.66 14.52
C LYS A 49 12.27 -14.21 13.94
N LYS A 50 12.48 -14.37 12.64
CA LYS A 50 13.76 -14.09 11.97
C LYS A 50 14.13 -12.61 12.05
N PHE A 51 13.16 -11.73 11.88
CA PHE A 51 13.38 -10.28 11.84
C PHE A 51 12.98 -9.57 13.13
N ASN A 52 12.51 -10.32 14.14
CA ASN A 52 12.05 -9.83 15.42
C ASN A 52 11.09 -8.64 15.28
N ILE A 53 10.02 -8.86 14.54
CA ILE A 53 9.01 -7.84 14.22
C ILE A 53 7.63 -8.49 14.09
N PRO A 54 6.56 -7.95 14.71
CA PRO A 54 5.22 -8.46 14.48
C PRO A 54 4.74 -8.12 13.07
N LEU A 55 4.18 -9.10 12.36
CA LEU A 55 3.64 -8.97 10.99
C LEU A 55 2.12 -9.21 10.95
N THR A 56 1.59 -9.98 11.90
CA THR A 56 0.17 -10.36 11.96
C THR A 56 -0.63 -9.56 12.98
N LYS A 57 0.04 -8.78 13.85
CA LYS A 57 -0.62 -7.98 14.90
C LYS A 57 -1.43 -6.83 14.29
N ASN A 58 -2.68 -6.68 14.73
CA ASN A 58 -3.63 -5.66 14.24
C ASN A 58 -3.90 -5.72 12.72
N LEU A 59 -3.67 -6.89 12.10
CA LEU A 59 -3.93 -7.12 10.69
C LEU A 59 -5.34 -7.72 10.53
N THR A 60 -6.33 -6.85 10.35
CA THR A 60 -7.76 -7.24 10.31
C THR A 60 -8.11 -8.18 9.17
N ILE A 61 -7.34 -8.15 8.08
CA ILE A 61 -7.53 -9.00 6.89
C ILE A 61 -6.83 -10.36 6.98
N TRP A 62 -6.21 -10.70 8.12
CA TRP A 62 -5.42 -11.93 8.25
C TRP A 62 -6.23 -13.20 8.01
N SER A 63 -7.43 -13.30 8.59
CA SER A 63 -8.31 -14.46 8.38
C SER A 63 -8.68 -14.62 6.91
N ASP A 64 -8.98 -13.52 6.23
CA ASP A 64 -9.35 -13.54 4.82
C ASP A 64 -8.15 -14.00 3.97
N PHE A 65 -6.95 -13.50 4.26
CA PHE A 65 -5.73 -13.93 3.59
C PHE A 65 -5.50 -15.43 3.72
N ILE A 66 -5.62 -15.99 4.94
CA ILE A 66 -5.48 -17.43 5.17
C ILE A 66 -6.51 -18.21 4.35
N GLU A 67 -7.79 -17.85 4.45
CA GLU A 67 -8.86 -18.53 3.72
C GLU A 67 -8.61 -18.53 2.21
N ILE A 68 -8.22 -17.38 1.66
CA ILE A 68 -7.95 -17.25 0.22
C ILE A 68 -6.80 -18.15 -0.21
N THR A 69 -5.72 -18.22 0.56
CA THR A 69 -4.57 -19.09 0.25
C THR A 69 -4.96 -20.57 0.31
N GLU A 70 -5.75 -20.97 1.31
CA GLU A 70 -6.25 -22.34 1.44
C GLU A 70 -7.25 -22.70 0.34
N ARG A 71 -8.15 -21.78 -0.03
CA ARG A 71 -9.07 -22.00 -1.15
C ARG A 71 -8.32 -22.16 -2.47
N ARG A 72 -7.26 -21.38 -2.70
CA ARG A 72 -6.37 -21.54 -3.86
C ARG A 72 -5.70 -22.92 -3.85
N ASN A 73 -5.27 -23.40 -2.70
CA ASN A 73 -4.72 -24.76 -2.57
C ASN A 73 -5.76 -25.83 -2.93
N LEU A 74 -7.03 -25.68 -2.54
CA LEU A 74 -8.09 -26.58 -2.95
C LEU A 74 -8.27 -26.63 -4.47
N PHE A 75 -8.22 -25.49 -5.16
CA PHE A 75 -8.35 -25.48 -6.62
C PHE A 75 -7.20 -26.18 -7.34
N VAL A 76 -5.98 -26.05 -6.83
CA VAL A 76 -4.79 -26.67 -7.46
C VAL A 76 -4.68 -28.15 -7.14
N HIS A 77 -5.01 -28.57 -5.92
CA HIS A 77 -4.69 -29.91 -5.42
C HIS A 77 -5.90 -30.78 -5.12
N ASN A 78 -7.11 -30.21 -5.08
CA ASN A 78 -8.32 -30.95 -4.70
C ASN A 78 -9.55 -30.54 -5.54
N ASN A 79 -9.35 -30.01 -6.76
CA ASN A 79 -10.42 -29.57 -7.68
C ASN A 79 -11.49 -28.65 -7.05
N GLY A 80 -11.10 -27.82 -6.08
CA GLY A 80 -11.99 -26.92 -5.35
C GLY A 80 -12.89 -27.62 -4.31
N ILE A 81 -12.68 -28.91 -4.06
CA ILE A 81 -13.41 -29.69 -3.06
C ILE A 81 -12.82 -29.39 -1.69
N VAL A 82 -13.68 -29.15 -0.70
CA VAL A 82 -13.27 -28.87 0.68
C VAL A 82 -12.71 -30.12 1.34
N SER A 83 -11.50 -30.01 1.88
CA SER A 83 -10.83 -31.06 2.63
C SER A 83 -10.91 -30.83 4.14
N ARG A 84 -10.63 -31.86 4.95
CA ARG A 84 -10.48 -31.71 6.42
C ARG A 84 -9.36 -30.73 6.77
N GLN A 85 -8.30 -30.69 5.97
CA GLN A 85 -7.17 -29.77 6.16
C GLN A 85 -7.61 -28.31 5.99
N TYR A 86 -8.39 -27.99 4.95
CA TYR A 86 -8.91 -26.64 4.73
C TYR A 86 -9.72 -26.15 5.94
N ILE A 87 -10.65 -26.97 6.44
CA ILE A 87 -11.49 -26.66 7.61
C ILE A 87 -10.60 -26.37 8.82
N LYS A 88 -9.66 -27.29 9.11
CA LYS A 88 -8.74 -27.17 10.23
C LYS A 88 -7.91 -25.88 10.17
N VAL A 89 -7.28 -25.57 9.03
CA VAL A 89 -6.44 -24.37 8.89
C VAL A 89 -7.28 -23.09 9.05
N CYS A 90 -8.49 -23.09 8.50
CA CYS A 90 -9.42 -21.98 8.64
C CYS A 90 -9.82 -21.75 10.12
N GLU A 91 -10.20 -22.81 10.84
CA GLU A 91 -10.55 -22.73 12.27
C GLU A 91 -9.36 -22.28 13.12
N ASP A 92 -8.19 -22.87 12.91
CA ASP A 92 -6.94 -22.55 13.63
C ASP A 92 -6.50 -21.08 13.42
N ASN A 93 -7.01 -20.38 12.39
CA ASN A 93 -6.72 -18.97 12.10
C ASN A 93 -7.97 -18.04 12.20
N GLY A 94 -9.05 -18.50 12.83
CA GLY A 94 -10.23 -17.67 13.12
C GLY A 94 -11.06 -17.29 11.88
N VAL A 95 -10.94 -18.03 10.79
CA VAL A 95 -11.75 -17.84 9.59
C VAL A 95 -13.19 -18.28 9.86
N LYS A 96 -14.15 -17.44 9.47
CA LYS A 96 -15.57 -17.77 9.61
C LYS A 96 -16.03 -18.67 8.46
N ILE A 97 -16.20 -19.97 8.75
CA ILE A 97 -16.55 -21.01 7.76
C ILE A 97 -17.85 -21.77 8.07
N SER A 98 -18.74 -21.23 8.90
CA SER A 98 -19.88 -21.95 9.52
C SER A 98 -20.85 -22.66 8.56
N GLU A 99 -20.82 -22.35 7.27
CA GLU A 99 -21.69 -22.96 6.25
C GLU A 99 -20.97 -23.94 5.32
N ILE A 100 -19.65 -24.13 5.47
CA ILE A 100 -18.80 -24.93 4.58
C ILE A 100 -18.47 -26.28 5.24
N LYS A 101 -18.70 -27.38 4.53
CA LYS A 101 -18.44 -28.75 5.00
C LYS A 101 -17.45 -29.49 4.10
N VAL A 102 -16.80 -30.50 4.66
CA VAL A 102 -15.91 -31.40 3.91
C VAL A 102 -16.70 -32.07 2.78
N GLY A 103 -16.14 -32.05 1.57
CA GLY A 103 -16.79 -32.56 0.36
C GLY A 103 -17.55 -31.50 -0.44
N ASP A 104 -17.82 -30.32 0.12
CA ASP A 104 -18.43 -29.23 -0.64
C ASP A 104 -17.50 -28.74 -1.75
N THR A 105 -18.08 -28.29 -2.87
CA THR A 105 -17.32 -27.69 -3.97
C THR A 105 -17.40 -26.17 -3.90
N LEU A 106 -16.26 -25.53 -3.70
CA LEU A 106 -16.15 -24.07 -3.66
C LEU A 106 -16.03 -23.50 -5.07
N LYS A 107 -16.63 -22.32 -5.30
CA LYS A 107 -16.55 -21.57 -6.56
C LYS A 107 -16.00 -20.16 -6.31
N VAL A 108 -15.39 -19.57 -7.33
CA VAL A 108 -14.90 -18.19 -7.31
C VAL A 108 -15.87 -17.29 -8.07
N LYS A 109 -16.68 -16.52 -7.34
CA LYS A 109 -17.53 -15.47 -7.93
C LYS A 109 -16.68 -14.21 -8.18
N PRO A 110 -17.04 -13.34 -9.16
CA PRO A 110 -16.30 -12.09 -9.42
C PRO A 110 -16.07 -11.23 -8.17
N LYS A 111 -17.08 -11.11 -7.29
CA LYS A 111 -16.96 -10.38 -6.02
C LYS A 111 -15.90 -10.98 -5.08
N TYR A 112 -15.80 -12.31 -5.02
CA TYR A 112 -14.78 -12.99 -4.23
C TYR A 112 -13.39 -12.70 -4.82
N LEU A 113 -13.22 -12.79 -6.13
CA LEU A 113 -11.95 -12.50 -6.80
C LEU A 113 -11.49 -11.05 -6.56
N ALA A 114 -12.42 -10.09 -6.65
CA ALA A 114 -12.13 -8.69 -6.35
C ALA A 114 -11.69 -8.49 -4.89
N ASN A 115 -12.34 -9.17 -3.93
CA ASN A 115 -11.91 -9.14 -2.53
C ASN A 115 -10.53 -9.77 -2.34
N ALA A 116 -10.29 -10.93 -2.96
CA ALA A 116 -9.01 -11.62 -2.88
C ALA A 116 -7.87 -10.76 -3.40
N TYR A 117 -8.08 -10.06 -4.51
CA TYR A 117 -7.14 -9.07 -5.03
C TYR A 117 -6.81 -7.98 -3.99
N LEU A 118 -7.82 -7.38 -3.35
CA LEU A 118 -7.60 -6.33 -2.34
C LEU A 118 -6.82 -6.85 -1.14
N VAL A 119 -7.17 -8.04 -0.64
CA VAL A 119 -6.48 -8.69 0.48
C VAL A 119 -5.02 -8.95 0.14
N PHE A 120 -4.73 -9.55 -1.00
CA PHE A 120 -3.35 -9.79 -1.43
C PHE A 120 -2.55 -8.50 -1.62
N TYR A 121 -3.18 -7.46 -2.20
CA TYR A 121 -2.53 -6.18 -2.39
C TYR A 121 -2.14 -5.57 -1.04
N GLU A 122 -3.08 -5.53 -0.08
CA GLU A 122 -2.83 -4.98 1.25
C GLU A 122 -1.74 -5.76 2.00
N ILE A 123 -1.80 -7.10 1.99
CA ILE A 123 -0.78 -7.96 2.62
C ILE A 123 0.59 -7.71 2.00
N GLY A 124 0.68 -7.82 0.67
CA GLY A 124 1.94 -7.67 -0.05
C GLY A 124 2.57 -6.30 0.19
N PHE A 125 1.75 -5.24 0.14
CA PHE A 125 2.20 -3.88 0.38
C PHE A 125 2.70 -3.67 1.82
N LYS A 126 1.91 -4.10 2.82
CA LYS A 126 2.29 -3.95 4.23
C LYS A 126 3.54 -4.75 4.55
N LEU A 127 3.61 -6.00 4.10
CA LEU A 127 4.78 -6.86 4.31
C LEU A 127 6.03 -6.24 3.69
N LEU A 128 5.94 -5.76 2.43
CA LEU A 128 7.03 -5.07 1.75
C LEU A 128 7.51 -3.86 2.56
N GLN A 129 6.60 -2.96 2.94
CA GLN A 129 6.98 -1.73 3.66
C GLN A 129 7.56 -2.01 5.04
N VAL A 130 7.02 -2.99 5.78
CA VAL A 130 7.54 -3.36 7.11
C VAL A 130 8.94 -3.94 6.99
N LEU A 131 9.14 -4.93 6.11
CA LEU A 131 10.43 -5.60 5.98
C LEU A 131 11.48 -4.68 5.36
N TRP A 132 11.13 -3.92 4.32
CA TRP A 132 12.07 -3.00 3.66
C TRP A 132 12.62 -1.98 4.66
N ARG A 133 11.74 -1.30 5.41
CA ARG A 133 12.15 -0.30 6.40
C ARG A 133 12.92 -0.89 7.57
N LYS A 134 12.66 -2.15 7.92
CA LYS A 134 13.36 -2.87 8.99
C LYS A 134 14.76 -3.34 8.57
N LEU A 135 14.88 -3.88 7.36
CA LEU A 135 16.11 -4.50 6.86
C LEU A 135 17.06 -3.49 6.21
N PHE A 136 16.53 -2.44 5.59
CA PHE A 136 17.30 -1.42 4.88
C PHE A 136 16.92 -0.01 5.38
N PRO A 137 17.23 0.31 6.64
CA PRO A 137 16.86 1.61 7.23
C PRO A 137 17.50 2.81 6.51
N ASN A 138 18.62 2.60 5.79
CA ASN A 138 19.28 3.63 4.99
C ASN A 138 18.52 3.95 3.68
N GLU A 139 17.54 3.11 3.29
CA GLU A 139 16.71 3.30 2.09
C GLU A 139 15.33 3.87 2.42
N LEU A 140 15.19 4.53 3.58
CA LEU A 140 13.91 5.05 4.04
C LEU A 140 13.27 6.04 3.06
N GLU A 141 14.09 6.82 2.34
CA GLU A 141 13.62 7.72 1.28
C GLU A 141 12.97 6.96 0.13
N ASN A 142 13.60 5.88 -0.34
CA ASN A 142 13.06 5.04 -1.40
C ASN A 142 11.76 4.35 -0.96
N ALA A 143 11.71 3.88 0.30
CA ALA A 143 10.50 3.27 0.86
C ALA A 143 9.34 4.28 0.96
N ASP A 144 9.62 5.54 1.33
CA ASP A 144 8.62 6.63 1.33
C ASP A 144 8.15 6.96 -0.08
N THR A 145 9.08 7.14 -1.02
CA THR A 145 8.76 7.44 -2.43
C THR A 145 7.90 6.34 -3.05
N SER A 146 8.25 5.07 -2.81
CA SER A 146 7.46 3.93 -3.27
C SER A 146 6.03 3.95 -2.72
N LEU A 147 5.86 4.26 -1.43
CA LEU A 147 4.55 4.36 -0.79
C LEU A 147 3.73 5.53 -1.34
N ILE A 148 4.35 6.71 -1.48
CA ILE A 148 3.71 7.91 -2.01
C ILE A 148 3.23 7.67 -3.44
N ASN A 149 4.10 7.15 -4.31
CA ASN A 149 3.76 6.90 -5.71
C ASN A 149 2.63 5.86 -5.82
N THR A 150 2.75 4.75 -5.09
CA THR A 150 1.72 3.69 -5.09
C THR A 150 0.36 4.26 -4.67
N THR A 151 0.33 5.07 -3.60
CA THR A 151 -0.93 5.62 -3.08
C THR A 151 -1.49 6.74 -3.95
N TYR A 152 -0.64 7.53 -4.60
CA TYR A 152 -1.04 8.49 -5.62
C TYR A 152 -1.68 7.79 -6.82
N ASP A 153 -1.07 6.72 -7.33
CA ASP A 153 -1.62 5.94 -8.44
C ASP A 153 -2.99 5.36 -8.10
N LEU A 154 -3.15 4.85 -6.87
CA LEU A 154 -4.47 4.38 -6.41
C LEU A 154 -5.52 5.50 -6.41
N LEU A 155 -5.16 6.72 -6.01
CA LEU A 155 -6.05 7.88 -6.09
C LEU A 155 -6.40 8.22 -7.54
N ALA A 156 -5.41 8.27 -8.43
CA ALA A 156 -5.61 8.56 -9.85
C ALA A 156 -6.52 7.54 -10.54
N HIS A 157 -6.43 6.26 -10.15
CA HIS A 157 -7.26 5.17 -10.66
C HIS A 157 -8.56 4.96 -9.87
N LYS A 158 -8.96 5.92 -9.03
CA LYS A 158 -10.20 5.91 -8.23
C LYS A 158 -10.35 4.71 -7.28
N ARG A 159 -9.23 4.14 -6.83
CA ARG A 159 -9.15 3.05 -5.85
C ARG A 159 -9.07 3.60 -4.42
N TYR A 160 -9.98 4.50 -4.07
CA TYR A 160 -9.90 5.31 -2.84
C TYR A 160 -9.82 4.49 -1.56
N LYS A 161 -10.64 3.44 -1.44
CA LYS A 161 -10.64 2.57 -0.24
C LYS A 161 -9.31 1.88 -0.01
N LEU A 162 -8.66 1.41 -1.07
CA LEU A 162 -7.33 0.79 -0.94
C LEU A 162 -6.29 1.86 -0.57
N ALA A 163 -6.34 3.05 -1.20
CA ALA A 163 -5.48 4.17 -0.83
C ALA A 163 -5.63 4.54 0.66
N GLN A 164 -6.87 4.64 1.17
CA GLN A 164 -7.15 4.89 2.60
C GLN A 164 -6.48 3.83 3.48
N THR A 165 -6.69 2.55 3.20
CA THR A 165 -6.09 1.44 3.96
C THR A 165 -4.57 1.53 4.03
N LEU A 166 -3.90 1.80 2.91
CA LEU A 166 -2.44 1.88 2.86
C LEU A 166 -1.90 3.15 3.54
N LEU A 167 -2.60 4.28 3.41
CA LEU A 167 -2.20 5.54 4.00
C LEU A 167 -2.49 5.61 5.50
N ASP A 168 -3.56 5.00 5.99
CA ASP A 168 -3.79 4.81 7.42
C ASP A 168 -2.71 3.92 8.04
N PHE A 169 -2.34 2.83 7.36
CA PHE A 169 -1.20 2.02 7.78
C PHE A 169 0.09 2.84 7.85
N SER A 170 0.38 3.66 6.84
CA SER A 170 1.57 4.52 6.82
C SER A 170 1.58 5.54 7.97
N CYS A 171 0.45 6.22 8.19
CA CYS A 171 0.34 7.32 9.13
C CYS A 171 0.20 6.86 10.58
N ASP A 172 -0.50 5.75 10.82
CA ASP A 172 -0.89 5.33 12.16
C ASP A 172 -0.01 4.17 12.69
N ILE A 173 0.65 3.39 11.81
CA ILE A 173 1.48 2.25 12.19
C ILE A 173 2.97 2.49 11.95
N LEU A 174 3.39 2.89 10.74
CA LEU A 174 4.82 3.01 10.41
C LEU A 174 5.51 4.17 11.16
N LYS A 175 4.88 5.35 11.21
CA LYS A 175 5.27 6.55 11.99
C LYS A 175 6.71 7.08 11.81
N LYS A 176 7.55 6.46 10.99
CA LYS A 176 8.91 6.88 10.69
C LYS A 176 9.02 7.19 9.19
N TYR A 177 9.38 8.43 8.91
CA TYR A 177 9.52 8.98 7.56
C TYR A 177 10.94 9.49 7.36
N HIS A 178 11.39 9.53 6.12
CA HIS A 178 12.67 10.11 5.74
C HIS A 178 12.68 11.63 5.97
N SER A 179 11.57 12.31 5.66
CA SER A 179 11.43 13.77 5.81
C SER A 179 10.01 14.18 6.23
N ASP A 180 9.88 15.40 6.76
CA ASP A 180 8.55 15.98 7.05
C ASP A 180 7.75 16.24 5.77
N VAL A 181 8.43 16.51 4.65
CA VAL A 181 7.79 16.64 3.32
C VAL A 181 7.08 15.34 2.94
N ASN A 182 7.76 14.19 3.02
CA ASN A 182 7.16 12.89 2.71
C ASN A 182 5.97 12.59 3.64
N ARG A 183 6.13 12.86 4.94
CA ARG A 183 5.05 12.72 5.92
C ARG A 183 3.82 13.54 5.52
N ARG A 184 4.00 14.81 5.16
CA ARG A 184 2.89 15.71 4.78
C ARG A 184 2.21 15.32 3.48
N ILE A 185 2.97 14.85 2.49
CA ILE A 185 2.40 14.29 1.25
C ILE A 185 1.48 13.10 1.59
N MET A 186 1.93 12.17 2.43
CA MET A 186 1.10 11.03 2.85
C MET A 186 -0.16 11.48 3.59
N ILE A 187 -0.08 12.50 4.46
CA ILE A 187 -1.24 13.04 5.17
C ILE A 187 -2.25 13.69 4.21
N ILE A 188 -1.79 14.48 3.25
CA ILE A 188 -2.65 15.11 2.23
C ILE A 188 -3.31 14.05 1.35
N ASN A 189 -2.54 13.08 0.85
CA ASN A 189 -3.08 11.97 0.07
C ASN A 189 -4.11 11.19 0.89
N ARG A 190 -3.91 11.03 2.20
CA ARG A 190 -4.85 10.32 3.08
C ARG A 190 -6.15 11.09 3.22
N ALA A 191 -6.07 12.39 3.51
CA ALA A 191 -7.23 13.25 3.60
C ALA A 191 -8.01 13.29 2.26
N LEU A 192 -7.28 13.40 1.14
CA LEU A 192 -7.85 13.35 -0.21
C LEU A 192 -8.56 12.01 -0.48
N ALA A 193 -7.97 10.87 -0.11
CA ALA A 193 -8.58 9.56 -0.27
C ALA A 193 -9.94 9.45 0.44
N TYR A 194 -10.05 10.03 1.64
CA TYR A 194 -11.31 10.09 2.38
C TYR A 194 -12.30 11.08 1.78
N LYS A 195 -11.85 12.25 1.33
CA LYS A 195 -12.70 13.24 0.65
C LYS A 195 -13.32 12.67 -0.62
N LEU A 196 -12.53 12.02 -1.48
CA LEU A 196 -12.99 11.44 -2.75
C LEU A 196 -13.94 10.26 -2.57
N ASP A 197 -13.85 9.56 -1.43
CA ASP A 197 -14.83 8.53 -1.02
C ASP A 197 -16.00 9.12 -0.20
N LYS A 198 -16.21 10.44 -0.28
CA LYS A 198 -17.32 11.20 0.33
C LYS A 198 -17.33 11.20 1.86
N ASN A 199 -16.20 10.90 2.50
CA ASN A 199 -16.05 10.97 3.96
C ASN A 199 -15.34 12.28 4.36
N ILE A 200 -16.10 13.37 4.33
CA ILE A 200 -15.59 14.72 4.62
C ILE A 200 -15.17 14.87 6.08
N GLU A 201 -15.93 14.29 7.02
CA GLU A 201 -15.60 14.35 8.45
C GLU A 201 -14.23 13.76 8.76
N LYS A 202 -13.92 12.61 8.15
CA LYS A 202 -12.61 11.97 8.33
C LYS A 202 -11.49 12.79 7.69
N CYS A 203 -11.71 13.34 6.49
CA CYS A 203 -10.77 14.26 5.83
C CYS A 203 -10.42 15.44 6.77
N ASP A 204 -11.43 16.13 7.30
CA ASP A 204 -11.23 17.25 8.21
C ASP A 204 -10.52 16.84 9.50
N SER A 205 -10.87 15.68 10.07
CA SER A 205 -10.23 15.16 11.28
C SER A 205 -8.75 14.86 11.07
N ILE A 206 -8.34 14.45 9.86
CA ILE A 206 -6.94 14.19 9.51
C ILE A 206 -6.20 15.52 9.41
N LEU A 207 -6.73 16.49 8.68
CA LEU A 207 -6.09 17.78 8.46
C LEU A 207 -5.92 18.60 9.74
N LYS A 208 -6.87 18.48 10.69
CA LYS A 208 -6.83 19.19 11.98
C LYS A 208 -5.69 18.76 12.91
N LYS A 209 -5.03 17.62 12.65
CA LYS A 209 -3.95 17.11 13.50
C LYS A 209 -2.62 17.83 13.30
N ASP A 210 -2.50 18.58 12.22
CA ASP A 210 -1.27 19.26 11.82
C ASP A 210 -1.53 20.75 11.61
N ASP A 211 -0.53 21.57 11.93
CA ASP A 211 -0.49 22.96 11.50
C ASP A 211 0.08 23.04 10.08
N TRP A 212 -0.64 23.77 9.23
CA TRP A 212 -0.33 23.98 7.82
C TRP A 212 0.05 25.43 7.52
N SER A 213 -0.19 26.36 8.44
CA SER A 213 0.03 27.80 8.23
C SER A 213 1.49 28.15 7.95
N ALA A 214 2.42 27.41 8.56
CA ALA A 214 3.87 27.57 8.37
C ALA A 214 4.48 26.59 7.35
N THR A 215 3.67 25.89 6.57
CA THR A 215 4.16 24.97 5.53
C THR A 215 4.42 25.68 4.21
N ARG A 216 5.10 24.99 3.28
CA ARG A 216 5.24 25.46 1.90
C ARG A 216 3.86 25.69 1.24
N LEU A 217 3.82 26.60 0.27
CA LEU A 217 2.59 27.03 -0.39
C LEU A 217 1.84 25.89 -1.09
N ASP A 218 2.53 24.87 -1.56
CA ASP A 218 1.92 23.69 -2.18
C ASP A 218 1.07 22.88 -1.20
N PHE A 219 1.54 22.71 0.03
CA PHE A 219 0.76 22.08 1.09
C PHE A 219 -0.39 22.97 1.57
N GLN A 220 -0.16 24.28 1.69
CA GLN A 220 -1.24 25.22 2.03
C GLN A 220 -2.36 25.18 0.98
N LEU A 221 -2.01 25.18 -0.30
CA LEU A 221 -2.96 25.09 -1.41
C LEU A 221 -3.74 23.78 -1.36
N ALA A 222 -3.06 22.65 -1.14
CA ALA A 222 -3.72 21.37 -1.02
C ALA A 222 -4.75 21.34 0.12
N VAL A 223 -4.42 21.93 1.27
CA VAL A 223 -5.34 22.03 2.41
C VAL A 223 -6.52 22.95 2.10
N ALA A 224 -6.29 24.09 1.42
CA ALA A 224 -7.36 24.99 1.01
C ALA A 224 -8.36 24.30 0.05
N VAL A 225 -7.84 23.53 -0.91
CA VAL A 225 -8.64 22.72 -1.84
C VAL A 225 -9.44 21.65 -1.08
N LEU A 226 -8.80 20.91 -0.17
CA LEU A 226 -9.47 19.88 0.61
C LEU A 226 -10.59 20.46 1.49
N LYS A 227 -10.42 21.67 2.02
CA LYS A 227 -11.42 22.39 2.83
C LYS A 227 -12.48 23.15 2.02
N ASN A 228 -12.45 23.09 0.69
CA ASN A 228 -13.35 23.87 -0.18
C ASN A 228 -13.31 25.39 0.11
N ASN A 229 -12.14 25.93 0.45
CA ASN A 229 -11.98 27.36 0.68
C ASN A 229 -11.54 28.06 -0.61
N ASP A 230 -12.47 28.23 -1.54
CA ASP A 230 -12.23 28.73 -2.90
C ASP A 230 -11.44 30.06 -2.90
N LYS A 231 -11.80 31.00 -2.02
CA LYS A 231 -11.10 32.29 -1.87
C LYS A 231 -9.60 32.10 -1.60
N GLU A 232 -9.28 31.18 -0.70
CA GLU A 232 -7.90 30.90 -0.33
C GLU A 232 -7.16 30.09 -1.39
N VAL A 233 -7.85 29.16 -2.06
CA VAL A 233 -7.32 28.42 -3.21
C VAL A 233 -6.81 29.39 -4.28
N TYR A 234 -7.64 30.33 -4.73
CA TYR A 234 -7.25 31.26 -5.79
C TYR A 234 -6.14 32.23 -5.37
N ARG A 235 -6.17 32.69 -4.11
CA ARG A 235 -5.09 33.50 -3.54
C ARG A 235 -3.75 32.75 -3.58
N LEU A 236 -3.74 31.50 -3.13
CA LEU A 236 -2.55 30.65 -3.07
C LEU A 236 -2.07 30.23 -4.46
N MET A 237 -2.97 29.92 -5.40
CA MET A 237 -2.59 29.64 -6.79
C MET A 237 -1.79 30.80 -7.39
N LYS A 238 -2.27 32.04 -7.19
CA LYS A 238 -1.58 33.24 -7.67
C LYS A 238 -0.23 33.45 -7.00
N GLU A 239 -0.12 33.17 -5.70
CA GLU A 239 1.13 33.28 -4.94
C GLU A 239 2.17 32.21 -5.35
N VAL A 240 1.72 30.97 -5.58
CA VAL A 240 2.55 29.88 -6.12
C VAL A 240 3.10 30.25 -7.50
N GLY A 241 2.23 30.77 -8.38
CA GLY A 241 2.58 31.25 -9.71
C GLY A 241 3.13 30.15 -10.65
N SER A 242 3.61 30.57 -11.82
CA SER A 242 4.02 29.65 -12.90
C SER A 242 5.45 29.11 -12.79
N LYS A 243 6.26 29.64 -11.86
CA LYS A 243 7.68 29.27 -11.69
C LYS A 243 7.90 28.23 -10.58
N SER A 244 6.85 27.78 -9.91
CA SER A 244 6.96 26.78 -8.86
C SER A 244 7.47 25.45 -9.41
N LYS A 245 8.54 24.91 -8.81
CA LYS A 245 9.03 23.57 -9.12
C LYS A 245 8.19 22.47 -8.47
N ASP A 246 7.50 22.81 -7.39
CA ASP A 246 6.71 21.88 -6.59
C ASP A 246 5.27 21.74 -7.11
N LEU A 247 4.76 22.80 -7.76
CA LEU A 247 3.46 22.81 -8.44
C LEU A 247 3.63 23.30 -9.88
N PRO A 248 4.32 22.52 -10.73
CA PRO A 248 4.38 22.80 -12.15
C PRO A 248 2.99 22.70 -12.78
N GLU A 249 2.85 23.27 -13.95
CA GLU A 249 1.60 23.36 -14.70
C GLU A 249 0.80 22.04 -14.76
N HIS A 250 1.44 20.94 -15.15
CA HIS A 250 0.79 19.64 -15.32
C HIS A 250 0.12 19.11 -14.03
N THR A 251 0.59 19.54 -12.86
CA THR A 251 0.01 19.12 -11.58
C THR A 251 -1.44 19.56 -11.43
N TYR A 252 -1.80 20.75 -11.95
CA TYR A 252 -3.20 21.22 -11.93
C TYR A 252 -4.11 20.38 -12.84
N LEU A 253 -3.57 19.80 -13.92
CA LEU A 253 -4.29 18.93 -14.85
C LEU A 253 -4.44 17.49 -14.37
N GLU A 254 -3.42 16.97 -13.67
CA GLU A 254 -3.33 15.54 -13.39
C GLU A 254 -3.69 15.18 -11.94
N TRP A 255 -3.28 15.98 -10.97
CA TRP A 255 -3.43 15.63 -9.54
C TRP A 255 -4.90 15.45 -9.18
N PRO A 256 -5.35 14.27 -8.69
CA PRO A 256 -6.77 14.07 -8.31
C PRO A 256 -7.34 15.10 -7.33
N LEU A 257 -6.48 15.81 -6.59
CA LEU A 257 -6.85 16.92 -5.72
C LEU A 257 -7.72 17.98 -6.42
N PHE A 258 -7.41 18.31 -7.67
CA PHE A 258 -8.10 19.36 -8.42
C PHE A 258 -9.27 18.85 -9.28
N GLU A 259 -9.63 17.56 -9.22
CA GLU A 259 -10.63 16.96 -10.13
C GLU A 259 -11.96 17.75 -10.14
N GLU A 260 -12.47 18.16 -8.96
CA GLU A 260 -13.70 18.96 -8.84
C GLU A 260 -13.52 20.43 -9.24
N TYR A 261 -12.30 20.99 -9.13
CA TYR A 261 -12.03 22.39 -9.44
C TYR A 261 -11.88 22.64 -10.94
N ARG A 262 -11.52 21.61 -11.71
CA ARG A 262 -11.39 21.68 -13.18
C ARG A 262 -12.70 22.02 -13.89
N GLU A 263 -13.83 21.90 -13.21
CA GLU A 263 -15.15 22.26 -13.72
C GLU A 263 -15.57 23.70 -13.33
N LYS A 264 -14.81 24.39 -12.47
CA LYS A 264 -15.13 25.74 -11.99
C LYS A 264 -14.54 26.82 -12.91
N GLU A 265 -15.38 27.73 -13.40
CA GLU A 265 -14.95 28.86 -14.26
C GLU A 265 -13.84 29.70 -13.60
N ASP A 266 -13.97 30.03 -12.31
CA ASP A 266 -12.96 30.81 -11.59
C ASP A 266 -11.59 30.11 -11.52
N PHE A 267 -11.58 28.77 -11.43
CA PHE A 267 -10.35 28.00 -11.45
C PHE A 267 -9.68 28.01 -12.83
N LEU A 268 -10.48 27.88 -13.89
CA LEU A 268 -10.00 27.96 -15.28
C LEU A 268 -9.43 29.35 -15.59
N ASN A 269 -10.13 30.41 -15.16
CA ASN A 269 -9.67 31.78 -15.32
C ASN A 269 -8.36 32.05 -14.56
N MET A 270 -8.26 31.58 -13.30
CA MET A 270 -7.04 31.72 -12.50
C MET A 270 -5.87 30.95 -13.11
N TYR A 271 -6.12 29.73 -13.61
CA TYR A 271 -5.12 28.95 -14.32
C TYR A 271 -4.59 29.69 -15.56
N LYS A 272 -5.50 30.25 -16.38
CA LYS A 272 -5.13 31.04 -17.56
C LYS A 272 -4.35 32.29 -17.21
N GLU A 273 -4.69 32.99 -16.12
CA GLU A 273 -3.94 34.15 -15.62
C GLU A 273 -2.49 33.76 -15.27
N ILE A 274 -2.29 32.62 -14.61
CA ILE A 274 -0.96 32.19 -14.13
C ILE A 274 -0.09 31.66 -15.27
N PHE A 275 -0.65 30.84 -16.16
CA PHE A 275 0.11 30.09 -17.17
C PHE A 275 -0.01 30.65 -18.59
N GLY A 276 -0.90 31.62 -18.82
CA GLY A 276 -1.10 32.28 -20.12
C GLY A 276 -1.80 31.43 -21.17
N LYS A 277 -2.43 30.31 -20.78
CA LYS A 277 -3.15 29.40 -21.67
C LYS A 277 -4.32 28.72 -20.99
N GLU A 278 -5.27 28.24 -21.79
CA GLU A 278 -6.44 27.51 -21.30
C GLU A 278 -6.04 26.14 -20.71
N LEU A 279 -6.83 25.67 -19.75
CA LEU A 279 -6.68 24.32 -19.21
C LEU A 279 -7.29 23.31 -20.19
N GLU A 280 -6.46 22.67 -21.02
CA GLU A 280 -6.92 21.62 -21.93
C GLU A 280 -7.15 20.32 -21.16
N LEU A 281 -8.42 20.02 -20.85
CA LEU A 281 -8.77 18.73 -20.28
C LEU A 281 -8.61 17.65 -21.36
N ILE A 282 -7.66 16.73 -21.15
CA ILE A 282 -7.59 15.50 -21.95
C ILE A 282 -8.93 14.80 -21.81
N SER A 283 -9.70 14.75 -22.90
CA SER A 283 -10.95 14.01 -22.94
C SER A 283 -10.63 12.56 -22.62
N LYS A 284 -11.04 12.10 -21.42
CA LYS A 284 -10.89 10.69 -21.04
C LYS A 284 -11.57 9.86 -22.12
N VAL A 285 -10.76 9.10 -22.87
CA VAL A 285 -11.26 8.02 -23.71
C VAL A 285 -12.13 7.15 -22.81
N LYS A 286 -13.43 7.07 -23.12
CA LYS A 286 -14.35 6.15 -22.48
C LYS A 286 -13.78 4.74 -22.62
N GLN A 287 -13.29 4.16 -21.54
CA GLN A 287 -13.13 2.71 -21.38
C GLN A 287 -14.36 2.16 -20.68
#